data_AF-B6QSM0-F1
#
_entry.id   AF-B6QSM0-F1
#
_cell.length_a   1.000
_cell.length_b   1.000
_cell.length_c   1.000
_cell.angle_alpha   90.00
_cell.angle_beta   90.00
_cell.angle_gamma   90.00
#
_symmetry.space_group_name_H-M   'P 1'
#
loop_
_entity.id
_entity.type
_entity.pdbx_description
1 polymer ?
#
loop_
_entity_poly.entity_id
_entity_poly.type
_entity_poly.pdbx_seq_one_letter_code
_entity_poly.pdbx_strand_id
1 'polypeptide(L)'
;MVSAKVLILASLAGCILALTPPKGLSAGSYRAYIDDLGREVHELVALPNSEELSPDTVTKFVTDENALEKLIARTENVTSDRQALSKRYYNANDYGFGVGLLDIWCGCGFNLDHGECDDAVQDLKNQVGSYAEIPFNMAWYSIRGNTVAFACTRPQGQSIQDYGRPSELNSDYLTISYAAITDFCGWYVAGTSLYTDLWEEGYNRPFVGYMQYHDGEDFCEDSTLSSVDHC
;
A
#
# COMPACT_ATOMS: atom_id res chain seq x y z
N MET A 1 -26.58 8.97 -46.61
CA MET A 1 -26.90 8.94 -45.17
C MET A 1 -26.33 7.68 -44.57
N VAL A 2 -25.12 7.73 -44.01
CA VAL A 2 -24.61 6.72 -43.06
C VAL A 2 -23.83 7.52 -42.04
N SER A 3 -24.48 7.82 -40.91
CA SER A 3 -23.84 8.50 -39.78
C SER A 3 -23.29 7.41 -38.87
N ALA A 4 -21.99 7.15 -38.96
CA ALA A 4 -21.28 6.24 -38.08
C ALA A 4 -21.18 6.90 -36.70
N LYS A 5 -22.07 6.53 -35.79
CA LYS A 5 -21.90 6.79 -34.36
C LYS A 5 -20.73 5.94 -33.87
N VAL A 6 -19.56 6.54 -33.76
CA VAL A 6 -18.42 5.97 -33.04
C VAL A 6 -18.81 5.95 -31.56
N LEU A 7 -19.17 4.77 -31.04
CA LEU A 7 -19.17 4.51 -29.61
C LEU A 7 -17.70 4.40 -29.19
N ILE A 8 -17.18 5.43 -28.51
CA ILE A 8 -15.92 5.31 -27.78
C ILE A 8 -16.25 4.58 -26.48
N LEU A 9 -16.00 3.27 -26.46
CA LEU A 9 -15.88 2.49 -25.23
C LEU A 9 -14.58 2.94 -24.57
N ALA A 10 -14.67 3.81 -23.56
CA ALA A 10 -13.55 4.12 -22.70
C ALA A 10 -13.27 2.90 -21.80
N SER A 11 -12.33 2.05 -22.21
CA SER A 11 -11.72 1.08 -21.30
C SER A 11 -10.83 1.86 -20.32
N LEU A 12 -11.37 2.19 -19.15
CA LEU A 12 -10.57 2.58 -17.99
C LEU A 12 -9.78 1.34 -17.54
N ALA A 13 -8.63 1.13 -18.17
CA ALA A 13 -7.62 0.24 -17.63
C ALA A 13 -7.15 0.84 -16.29
N GLY A 14 -7.16 0.03 -15.24
CA GLY A 14 -6.79 0.49 -13.91
C GLY A 14 -5.36 0.98 -13.87
N CYS A 15 -5.19 2.28 -13.65
CA CYS A 15 -3.90 2.84 -13.32
C CYS A 15 -3.50 2.35 -11.92
N ILE A 16 -2.41 1.58 -11.84
CA ILE A 16 -1.69 1.35 -10.60
C ILE A 16 -0.89 2.64 -10.34
N LEU A 17 -1.22 3.35 -9.26
CA LEU A 17 -0.48 4.56 -8.92
C LEU A 17 0.77 4.18 -8.15
N ALA A 18 1.91 4.72 -8.60
CA ALA A 18 3.12 4.69 -7.81
C ALA A 18 3.05 5.82 -6.78
N LEU A 19 3.21 5.50 -5.49
CA LEU A 19 3.30 6.50 -4.42
C LEU A 19 4.73 6.43 -3.89
N THR A 20 5.59 7.26 -4.49
CA THR A 20 7.04 7.25 -4.34
C THR A 20 7.45 8.34 -3.36
N PRO A 21 7.75 7.99 -2.08
CA PRO A 21 8.08 8.98 -1.07
C PRO A 21 9.28 9.83 -1.49
N PRO A 22 9.23 11.16 -1.26
CA PRO A 22 10.30 12.04 -1.67
C PRO A 22 11.58 11.73 -0.91
N LYS A 23 12.71 12.03 -1.56
CA LYS A 23 14.00 12.05 -0.88
C LYS A 23 13.96 13.00 0.31
N GLY A 24 14.48 12.53 1.44
CA GLY A 24 14.60 13.35 2.64
C GLY A 24 13.30 13.55 3.42
N LEU A 25 12.30 12.68 3.25
CA LEU A 25 11.25 12.56 4.26
C LEU A 25 11.89 12.26 5.63
N SER A 26 11.43 12.97 6.65
CA SER A 26 11.76 12.65 8.03
C SER A 26 11.03 11.38 8.48
N ALA A 27 11.46 10.81 9.60
CA ALA A 27 10.64 9.84 10.33
C ALA A 27 9.28 10.45 10.70
N GLY A 28 8.23 9.64 10.65
CA GLY A 28 6.86 10.09 10.92
C GLY A 28 5.80 9.29 10.18
N SER A 29 4.54 9.60 10.44
CA SER A 29 3.38 8.96 9.83
C SER A 29 2.79 9.84 8.74
N TYR A 30 2.46 9.24 7.61
CA TYR A 30 2.10 9.95 6.40
C TYR A 30 0.86 9.37 5.73
N ARG A 31 0.20 10.20 4.92
CA ARG A 31 -0.81 9.80 3.93
C ARG A 31 -0.31 10.22 2.56
N ALA A 32 -0.18 9.28 1.64
CA ALA A 32 0.14 9.54 0.25
C ALA A 32 -1.10 9.44 -0.63
N TYR A 33 -1.27 10.40 -1.54
CA TYR A 33 -2.40 10.48 -2.47
C TYR A 33 -2.07 11.34 -3.69
N ILE A 34 -2.89 11.25 -4.73
CA ILE A 34 -2.89 12.20 -5.84
C ILE A 34 -3.94 13.28 -5.56
N ASP A 35 -3.55 14.55 -5.61
CA ASP A 35 -4.47 15.68 -5.43
C ASP A 35 -5.27 16.01 -6.71
N ASP A 36 -6.19 16.96 -6.60
CA ASP A 36 -7.07 17.37 -7.71
C ASP A 36 -6.31 17.98 -8.91
N LEU A 37 -5.04 18.35 -8.71
CA LEU A 37 -4.16 18.84 -9.78
C LEU A 37 -3.37 17.71 -10.43
N GLY A 38 -3.60 16.47 -10.02
CA GLY A 38 -2.90 15.30 -10.55
C GLY A 38 -1.49 15.15 -9.99
N ARG A 39 -1.20 15.76 -8.84
CA ARG A 39 0.13 15.75 -8.24
C ARG A 39 0.20 14.75 -7.09
N GLU A 40 1.34 14.11 -6.94
CA GLU A 40 1.57 13.20 -5.83
C GLU A 40 1.95 13.97 -4.56
N VAL A 41 1.19 13.72 -3.49
CA VAL A 41 1.28 14.44 -2.22
C VAL A 41 1.49 13.44 -1.09
N HIS A 42 2.51 13.70 -0.26
CA HIS A 42 2.75 13.00 0.99
C HIS A 42 2.48 13.97 2.14
N GLU A 43 1.46 13.67 2.94
CA GLU A 43 1.02 14.52 4.05
C GLU A 43 1.42 13.92 5.40
N LEU A 44 2.26 14.61 6.17
CA LEU A 44 2.63 14.25 7.53
C LEU A 44 1.42 14.41 8.46
N VAL A 45 1.17 13.39 9.28
CA VAL A 45 0.01 13.31 10.16
C VAL A 45 0.48 13.22 11.62
N ALA A 46 -0.08 14.09 12.47
CA ALA A 46 0.11 13.99 13.91
C ALA A 46 -0.64 12.77 14.47
N LEU A 47 0.00 12.01 15.36
CA LEU A 47 -0.63 10.87 16.01
C LEU A 47 -1.43 11.34 17.24
N PRO A 48 -2.48 10.60 17.66
CA PRO A 48 -3.36 11.02 18.77
C PRO A 48 -2.67 11.31 20.11
N ASN A 49 -1.44 10.78 20.31
CA ASN A 49 -0.64 10.95 21.52
C ASN A 49 0.78 11.48 21.23
N SER A 50 1.05 12.02 20.04
CA SER A 50 2.35 12.64 19.74
C SER A 50 2.38 14.10 20.19
N GLU A 51 3.59 14.66 20.34
CA GLU A 51 3.73 16.11 20.38
C GLU A 51 3.05 16.73 19.14
N GLU A 52 2.34 17.83 19.35
CA GLU A 52 1.67 18.56 18.28
C GLU A 52 2.72 19.03 17.27
N LEU A 53 2.44 18.83 15.97
CA LEU A 53 3.36 19.27 14.91
C LEU A 53 3.57 20.78 15.04
N SER A 54 4.83 21.21 15.08
CA SER A 54 5.16 22.64 15.12
C SER A 54 4.53 23.35 13.91
N PRO A 55 4.00 24.57 14.06
CA PRO A 55 3.41 25.34 12.95
C PRO A 55 4.35 25.54 11.76
N ASP A 56 5.66 25.49 11.98
CA ASP A 56 6.70 25.65 10.94
C ASP A 56 7.06 24.32 10.26
N THR A 57 6.47 23.20 10.69
CA THR A 57 6.71 21.88 10.10
C THR A 57 6.06 21.80 8.72
N VAL A 58 6.84 21.44 7.71
CA VAL A 58 6.28 21.11 6.40
C VAL A 58 5.45 19.84 6.55
N THR A 59 4.14 19.97 6.39
CA THR A 59 3.20 18.86 6.52
C THR A 59 2.78 18.26 5.19
N LYS A 60 3.07 18.90 4.06
CA LYS A 60 2.75 18.38 2.72
C LYS A 60 3.96 18.48 1.81
N PHE A 61 4.30 17.35 1.19
CA PHE A 61 5.40 17.24 0.25
C PHE A 61 4.82 16.84 -1.10
N VAL A 62 5.01 17.69 -2.12
CA VAL A 62 4.61 17.38 -3.50
C VAL A 62 5.81 16.77 -4.22
N THR A 63 5.68 15.54 -4.71
CA THR A 63 6.81 14.77 -5.26
C THR A 63 6.84 14.73 -6.77
N ASP A 64 5.68 14.83 -7.41
CA ASP A 64 5.56 14.83 -8.86
C ASP A 64 4.38 15.69 -9.30
N GLU A 65 4.67 16.81 -9.97
CA GLU A 65 3.67 17.76 -10.49
C GLU A 65 2.87 17.19 -11.67
N ASN A 66 3.36 16.12 -12.32
CA ASN A 66 2.72 15.48 -13.48
C ASN A 66 2.44 13.99 -13.22
N ALA A 67 2.24 13.59 -11.95
CA ALA A 67 2.00 12.20 -11.58
C ALA A 67 0.86 11.63 -12.44
N LEU A 68 -0.28 12.32 -12.51
CA LEU A 68 -1.45 11.88 -13.27
C LEU A 68 -1.17 11.63 -14.76
N GLU A 69 -0.34 12.45 -15.41
CA GLU A 69 0.03 12.25 -16.82
C GLU A 69 0.92 11.02 -17.02
N LYS A 70 1.89 10.79 -16.13
CA LYS A 70 2.74 9.58 -16.15
C LYS A 70 1.93 8.32 -15.86
N LEU A 71 0.91 8.43 -14.99
CA LEU A 71 -0.02 7.35 -14.68
C LEU A 71 -0.85 6.96 -15.91
N ILE A 72 -1.36 7.95 -16.64
CA ILE A 72 -2.08 7.72 -17.90
C ILE A 72 -1.15 7.15 -18.99
N ALA A 73 0.12 7.56 -19.05
CA ALA A 73 1.08 7.08 -20.04
C ALA A 73 1.57 5.64 -19.78
N ARG A 74 1.63 5.18 -18.53
CA ARG A 74 1.95 3.78 -18.18
C ARG A 74 0.84 2.79 -18.60
N THR A 75 -0.34 3.29 -18.95
CA THR A 75 -1.52 2.51 -19.37
C THR A 75 -1.37 1.87 -20.77
N GLU A 76 -0.38 2.28 -21.59
CA GLU A 76 -0.21 1.77 -22.96
C GLU A 76 0.84 0.65 -23.12
N ASN A 77 1.52 0.23 -22.04
CA ASN A 77 2.58 -0.79 -22.15
C ASN A 77 2.72 -1.66 -20.90
N VAL A 78 1.65 -2.33 -20.46
CA VAL A 78 1.78 -3.50 -19.58
C VAL A 78 2.22 -4.69 -20.41
N THR A 79 3.48 -4.68 -20.85
CA THR A 79 4.16 -5.89 -21.32
C THR A 79 4.92 -6.51 -20.14
N SER A 80 4.53 -7.75 -19.86
CA SER A 80 5.11 -8.72 -18.97
C SER A 80 6.65 -8.74 -19.02
N ASP A 81 7.32 -8.10 -18.06
CA ASP A 81 8.75 -8.39 -17.76
C ASP A 81 9.22 -7.94 -16.36
N ARG A 82 8.30 -7.68 -15.41
CA ARG A 82 8.67 -7.45 -14.00
C ARG A 82 8.62 -8.79 -13.25
N GLN A 83 9.76 -9.19 -12.69
CA GLN A 83 9.93 -10.43 -11.93
C GLN A 83 8.97 -10.44 -10.71
N ALA A 84 8.08 -11.43 -10.69
CA ALA A 84 7.03 -11.58 -9.69
C ALA A 84 7.55 -12.35 -8.47
N LEU A 85 7.13 -11.92 -7.27
CA LEU A 85 7.31 -12.68 -6.03
C LEU A 85 6.79 -14.11 -6.14
N SER A 86 7.34 -15.03 -5.33
CA SER A 86 6.58 -16.22 -4.94
C SER A 86 5.41 -15.84 -4.05
N LYS A 87 4.29 -15.53 -4.70
CA LYS A 87 2.98 -15.46 -4.06
C LYS A 87 2.64 -16.82 -3.46
N ARG A 88 2.39 -16.88 -2.15
CA ARG A 88 1.88 -18.08 -1.47
C ARG A 88 0.44 -17.84 -1.02
N TYR A 89 -0.39 -18.85 -1.23
CA TYR A 89 -1.82 -18.83 -0.89
C TYR A 89 -2.06 -19.62 0.38
N TYR A 90 -2.73 -19.01 1.35
CA TYR A 90 -3.10 -19.65 2.61
C TYR A 90 -4.59 -19.48 2.90
N ASN A 91 -5.13 -20.38 3.71
CA ASN A 91 -6.49 -20.25 4.24
C ASN A 91 -6.46 -19.18 5.34
N ALA A 92 -7.23 -18.10 5.15
CA ALA A 92 -7.19 -16.96 6.04
C ALA A 92 -7.77 -17.28 7.44
N ASN A 93 -8.72 -18.22 7.53
CA ASN A 93 -9.34 -18.63 8.80
C ASN A 93 -8.35 -19.12 9.85
N ASP A 94 -7.26 -19.74 9.39
CA ASP A 94 -6.24 -20.33 10.27
C ASP A 94 -5.45 -19.26 11.05
N TYR A 95 -5.57 -17.99 10.63
CA TYR A 95 -4.83 -16.85 11.17
C TYR A 95 -5.75 -15.79 11.80
N GLY A 96 -7.01 -16.14 12.06
CA GLY A 96 -7.98 -15.21 12.66
C GLY A 96 -8.53 -14.17 11.69
N PHE A 97 -8.21 -14.27 10.39
CA PHE A 97 -9.04 -13.65 9.37
C PHE A 97 -10.34 -14.43 9.20
N GLY A 98 -11.34 -13.82 8.56
CA GLY A 98 -12.58 -14.49 8.20
C GLY A 98 -12.39 -15.55 7.11
N VAL A 99 -13.50 -15.97 6.51
CA VAL A 99 -13.44 -17.00 5.48
C VAL A 99 -12.97 -16.39 4.15
N GLY A 100 -11.67 -16.50 3.87
CA GLY A 100 -11.08 -15.94 2.66
C GLY A 100 -9.72 -16.51 2.29
N LEU A 101 -9.06 -15.86 1.34
CA LEU A 101 -7.69 -16.15 0.93
C LEU A 101 -6.74 -15.15 1.57
N LEU A 102 -5.59 -15.64 2.04
CA LEU A 102 -4.50 -14.80 2.50
C LEU A 102 -3.31 -15.00 1.57
N ASP A 103 -2.92 -13.93 0.90
CA ASP A 103 -1.73 -13.86 0.08
C ASP A 103 -0.58 -13.24 0.89
N ILE A 104 0.56 -13.92 0.92
CA ILE A 104 1.77 -13.43 1.59
C ILE A 104 2.95 -13.37 0.62
N TRP A 105 3.73 -12.34 0.83
CA TRP A 105 4.91 -11.94 0.09
C TRP A 105 6.04 -11.69 1.06
N CYS A 106 7.18 -12.37 0.88
CA CYS A 106 8.34 -12.23 1.76
C CYS A 106 9.54 -11.68 0.98
N GLY A 107 10.22 -10.68 1.55
CA GLY A 107 11.48 -10.14 1.04
C GLY A 107 12.66 -10.89 1.64
N CYS A 108 13.49 -11.52 0.82
CA CYS A 108 14.64 -12.28 1.31
C CYS A 108 15.89 -11.41 1.47
N GLY A 109 16.62 -11.60 2.57
CA GLY A 109 17.99 -11.11 2.75
C GLY A 109 18.17 -9.79 3.50
N PHE A 110 17.09 -9.20 4.03
CA PHE A 110 17.13 -7.90 4.68
C PHE A 110 16.36 -7.93 6.00
N ASN A 111 17.07 -8.13 7.11
CA ASN A 111 16.48 -7.97 8.43
C ASN A 111 16.21 -6.49 8.69
N LEU A 112 15.07 -6.21 9.30
CA LEU A 112 14.71 -4.89 9.79
C LEU A 112 15.31 -4.68 11.18
N ASP A 113 15.54 -3.43 11.54
CA ASP A 113 15.78 -3.11 12.95
C ASP A 113 14.48 -3.37 13.73
N HIS A 114 14.60 -4.10 14.84
CA HIS A 114 13.44 -4.57 15.57
C HIS A 114 12.67 -3.40 16.20
N GLY A 115 13.39 -2.45 16.80
CA GLY A 115 12.77 -1.31 17.47
C GLY A 115 12.13 -0.36 16.46
N GLU A 116 12.82 -0.07 15.37
CA GLU A 116 12.26 0.76 14.30
C GLU A 116 11.04 0.12 13.63
N CYS A 117 11.06 -1.19 13.41
CA CYS A 117 9.93 -1.92 12.85
C CYS A 117 8.72 -1.90 13.79
N ASP A 118 8.92 -2.19 15.07
CA ASP A 118 7.84 -2.18 16.06
C ASP A 118 7.25 -0.77 16.23
N ASP A 119 8.09 0.27 16.27
CA ASP A 119 7.66 1.66 16.33
C ASP A 119 6.88 2.09 15.07
N ALA A 120 7.36 1.74 13.87
CA ALA A 120 6.68 2.07 12.61
C ALA A 120 5.30 1.39 12.52
N VAL A 121 5.23 0.11 12.92
CA VAL A 121 3.96 -0.63 13.00
C VAL A 121 3.02 0.00 14.02
N GLN A 122 3.52 0.38 15.19
CA GLN A 122 2.71 0.97 16.25
C GLN A 122 2.19 2.36 15.84
N ASP A 123 3.02 3.17 15.17
CA ASP A 123 2.61 4.45 14.61
C ASP A 123 1.48 4.31 13.60
N LEU A 124 1.59 3.35 12.66
CA LEU A 124 0.52 3.11 11.69
C LEU A 124 -0.78 2.65 12.37
N LYS A 125 -0.69 1.78 13.39
CA LYS A 125 -1.85 1.40 14.21
C LYS A 125 -2.47 2.61 14.91
N ASN A 126 -1.66 3.51 15.45
CA ASN A 126 -2.13 4.73 16.09
C ASN A 126 -2.78 5.70 15.08
N GLN A 127 -2.23 5.79 13.86
CA GLN A 127 -2.76 6.61 12.78
C GLN A 127 -4.15 6.12 12.33
N VAL A 128 -4.34 4.80 12.29
CA VAL A 128 -5.61 4.14 11.92
C VAL A 128 -6.62 4.19 13.07
N GLY A 129 -6.19 3.97 14.30
CA GLY A 129 -7.07 3.89 15.46
C GLY A 129 -8.07 2.72 15.36
N SER A 130 -9.30 2.94 15.83
CA SER A 130 -10.35 1.92 15.85
C SER A 130 -10.97 1.64 14.48
N TYR A 131 -10.93 2.61 13.58
CA TYR A 131 -11.48 2.49 12.23
C TYR A 131 -10.96 3.62 11.33
N ALA A 132 -10.55 3.25 10.12
CA ALA A 132 -10.20 4.16 9.04
C ALA A 132 -10.67 3.60 7.70
N GLU A 133 -10.89 4.50 6.77
CA GLU A 133 -11.07 4.18 5.35
C GLU A 133 -9.90 4.80 4.59
N ILE A 134 -9.20 3.96 3.84
CA ILE A 134 -8.20 4.43 2.88
C ILE A 134 -8.89 4.50 1.52
N PRO A 135 -9.13 5.69 0.96
CA PRO A 135 -9.67 5.82 -0.40
C PRO A 135 -8.82 5.07 -1.41
N PHE A 136 -9.41 4.73 -2.54
CA PHE A 136 -8.70 4.05 -3.63
C PHE A 136 -7.46 4.86 -4.06
N ASN A 137 -6.36 4.16 -4.37
CA ASN A 137 -5.09 4.75 -4.79
C ASN A 137 -4.45 5.68 -3.75
N MET A 138 -4.55 5.32 -2.47
CA MET A 138 -3.87 6.01 -1.38
C MET A 138 -3.03 5.02 -0.57
N ALA A 139 -2.02 5.56 0.10
CA ALA A 139 -1.24 4.79 1.05
C ALA A 139 -1.16 5.52 2.39
N TRP A 140 -1.29 4.78 3.46
CA TRP A 140 -0.99 5.25 4.81
C TRP A 140 0.24 4.50 5.27
N TYR A 141 1.24 5.20 5.77
CA TYR A 141 2.51 4.57 6.14
C TYR A 141 3.23 5.34 7.24
N SER A 142 4.12 4.67 7.95
CA SER A 142 5.00 5.27 8.94
C SER A 142 6.45 4.90 8.67
N ILE A 143 7.35 5.87 8.79
CA ILE A 143 8.80 5.69 8.65
C ILE A 143 9.46 5.86 10.02
N ARG A 144 10.29 4.87 10.40
CA ARG A 144 11.22 4.94 11.53
C ARG A 144 12.58 4.45 11.08
N GLY A 145 13.57 5.34 11.12
CA GLY A 145 14.92 5.04 10.63
C GLY A 145 14.90 4.51 9.19
N ASN A 146 15.32 3.25 9.01
CA ASN A 146 15.33 2.59 7.70
C ASN A 146 14.18 1.59 7.52
N THR A 147 13.11 1.70 8.29
CA THR A 147 11.93 0.83 8.21
C THR A 147 10.70 1.63 7.85
N VAL A 148 9.89 1.10 6.92
CA VAL A 148 8.55 1.60 6.61
C VAL A 148 7.52 0.51 6.89
N ALA A 149 6.45 0.89 7.61
CA ALA A 149 5.23 0.08 7.76
C ALA A 149 4.11 0.77 6.98
N PHE A 150 3.34 0.03 6.18
CA PHE A 150 2.42 0.63 5.22
C PHE A 150 1.10 -0.14 5.07
N ALA A 151 0.08 0.57 4.63
CA ALA A 151 -1.20 0.08 4.15
C ALA A 151 -1.55 0.77 2.83
N CYS A 152 -1.62 0.01 1.74
CA CYS A 152 -1.82 0.53 0.39
C CYS A 152 -3.12 0.04 -0.23
N THR A 153 -3.89 0.94 -0.84
CA THR A 153 -5.05 0.61 -1.66
C THR A 153 -4.69 0.78 -3.13
N ARG A 154 -4.75 -0.29 -3.90
CA ARG A 154 -4.43 -0.29 -5.32
C ARG A 154 -5.37 -1.24 -6.07
N PRO A 155 -5.49 -1.13 -7.41
CA PRO A 155 -6.34 -2.01 -8.18
C PRO A 155 -5.94 -3.48 -7.95
N GLN A 156 -6.89 -4.30 -7.49
CA GLN A 156 -6.78 -5.76 -7.49
C GLN A 156 -7.43 -6.29 -8.78
N GLY A 157 -6.89 -7.35 -9.35
CA GLY A 157 -7.28 -7.83 -10.69
C GLY A 157 -8.80 -7.97 -10.94
N GLN A 158 -9.17 -7.60 -12.17
CA GLN A 158 -10.29 -8.09 -13.02
C GLN A 158 -11.74 -7.63 -12.77
N SER A 159 -12.07 -6.82 -11.76
CA SER A 159 -13.43 -6.27 -11.62
C SER A 159 -13.45 -4.75 -11.72
N ILE A 160 -14.11 -4.22 -12.76
CA ILE A 160 -14.40 -2.78 -12.91
C ILE A 160 -15.28 -2.27 -11.74
N GLN A 161 -15.96 -3.16 -11.01
CA GLN A 161 -16.94 -2.81 -9.97
C GLN A 161 -16.27 -2.43 -8.64
N ASP A 162 -15.01 -2.81 -8.43
CA ASP A 162 -14.24 -2.51 -7.22
C ASP A 162 -13.38 -1.25 -7.34
N TYR A 163 -13.35 -0.63 -8.53
CA TYR A 163 -12.65 0.64 -8.75
C TYR A 163 -13.32 1.76 -7.98
N GLY A 164 -12.56 2.39 -7.08
CA GLY A 164 -13.00 3.57 -6.35
C GLY A 164 -13.66 3.31 -5.01
N ARG A 165 -13.81 2.06 -4.56
CA ARG A 165 -14.27 1.78 -3.19
C ARG A 165 -13.09 1.94 -2.20
N PRO A 166 -13.27 2.66 -1.09
CA PRO A 166 -12.26 2.72 -0.04
C PRO A 166 -12.04 1.33 0.56
N SER A 167 -10.82 1.08 1.04
CA SER A 167 -10.52 -0.10 1.83
C SER A 167 -10.64 0.20 3.31
N GLU A 168 -11.38 -0.66 4.02
CA GLU A 168 -11.54 -0.54 5.45
C GLU A 168 -10.31 -1.07 6.18
N LEU A 169 -9.88 -0.31 7.19
CA LEU A 169 -8.70 -0.60 7.98
C LEU A 169 -8.97 -0.32 9.46
N ASN A 170 -8.49 -1.20 10.33
CA ASN A 170 -8.48 -0.98 11.77
C ASN A 170 -7.20 -1.57 12.38
N SER A 171 -6.92 -1.24 13.64
CA SER A 171 -5.74 -1.73 14.37
C SER A 171 -5.66 -3.26 14.46
N ASP A 172 -6.82 -3.93 14.50
CA ASP A 172 -6.88 -5.39 14.64
C ASP A 172 -6.48 -6.07 13.33
N TYR A 173 -6.98 -5.59 12.19
CA TYR A 173 -6.58 -6.04 10.86
C TYR A 173 -5.07 -5.85 10.64
N LEU A 174 -4.52 -4.69 11.03
CA LEU A 174 -3.06 -4.47 10.98
C LEU A 174 -2.32 -5.47 11.87
N THR A 175 -2.81 -5.70 13.09
CA THR A 175 -2.19 -6.63 14.04
C THR A 175 -2.14 -8.06 13.50
N ILE A 176 -3.25 -8.55 12.95
CA ILE A 176 -3.31 -9.90 12.39
C ILE A 176 -2.46 -10.00 11.11
N SER A 177 -2.49 -8.97 10.26
CA SER A 177 -1.66 -8.89 9.05
C SER A 177 -0.16 -9.00 9.36
N TYR A 178 0.33 -8.22 10.32
CA TYR A 178 1.74 -8.28 10.73
C TYR A 178 2.11 -9.58 11.44
N ALA A 179 1.18 -10.17 12.21
CA ALA A 179 1.39 -11.48 12.83
C ALA A 179 1.54 -12.57 11.75
N ALA A 180 0.71 -12.56 10.71
CA ALA A 180 0.82 -13.48 9.60
C ALA A 180 2.13 -13.32 8.84
N ILE A 181 2.55 -12.08 8.55
CA ILE A 181 3.85 -11.82 7.92
C ILE A 181 4.99 -12.40 8.78
N THR A 182 4.99 -12.16 10.09
CA THR A 182 6.00 -12.70 11.01
C THR A 182 6.02 -14.23 11.03
N ASP A 183 4.86 -14.88 10.99
CA ASP A 183 4.77 -16.35 11.01
C ASP A 183 5.30 -16.98 9.71
N PHE A 184 5.02 -16.37 8.57
CA PHE A 184 5.39 -16.90 7.26
C PHE A 184 6.77 -16.47 6.75
N CYS A 185 7.13 -15.21 6.95
CA CYS A 185 8.38 -14.63 6.46
C CYS A 185 9.49 -14.71 7.52
N GLY A 186 9.13 -14.83 8.80
CA GLY A 186 10.06 -14.79 9.92
C GLY A 186 10.07 -13.43 10.63
N TRP A 187 10.61 -13.43 11.84
CA TRP A 187 10.71 -12.22 12.67
C TRP A 187 11.55 -11.15 11.99
N TYR A 188 10.94 -9.97 11.81
CA TYR A 188 11.59 -8.77 11.26
C TYR A 188 12.16 -8.97 9.85
N VAL A 189 11.51 -9.84 9.07
CA VAL A 189 11.78 -10.05 7.64
C VAL A 189 10.74 -9.30 6.85
N ALA A 190 11.17 -8.41 5.95
CA ALA A 190 10.27 -7.63 5.11
C ALA A 190 9.17 -8.50 4.49
N GLY A 191 7.94 -8.01 4.47
CA GLY A 191 6.84 -8.75 3.90
C GLY A 191 5.55 -7.98 3.80
N THR A 192 4.65 -8.52 2.98
CA THR A 192 3.35 -7.94 2.65
C THR A 192 2.29 -9.01 2.72
N SER A 193 1.11 -8.63 3.18
CA SER A 193 -0.08 -9.45 3.24
C SER A 193 -1.23 -8.80 2.50
N LEU A 194 -2.09 -9.63 1.92
CA LEU A 194 -3.39 -9.24 1.40
C LEU A 194 -4.41 -10.31 1.79
N TYR A 195 -5.48 -9.88 2.46
CA TYR A 195 -6.65 -10.70 2.69
C TYR A 195 -7.71 -10.43 1.62
N THR A 196 -8.22 -11.48 0.98
CA THR A 196 -9.35 -11.42 0.05
C THR A 196 -10.51 -12.22 0.62
N ASP A 197 -11.62 -11.55 0.92
CA ASP A 197 -12.85 -12.22 1.35
C ASP A 197 -13.49 -12.98 0.19
N LEU A 198 -13.90 -14.22 0.41
CA LEU A 198 -14.51 -15.06 -0.63
C LEU A 198 -16.05 -15.08 -0.58
N TRP A 199 -16.68 -14.50 0.45
CA TRP A 199 -18.14 -14.54 0.65
C TRP A 199 -18.79 -13.18 0.61
N GLU A 200 -18.00 -12.11 0.71
CA GLU A 200 -18.47 -10.75 0.63
C GLU A 200 -17.98 -10.09 -0.66
N GLU A 201 -18.87 -10.02 -1.67
CA GLU A 201 -18.60 -9.27 -2.89
C GLU A 201 -18.35 -7.79 -2.55
N GLY A 202 -17.13 -7.33 -2.79
CA GLY A 202 -16.77 -5.91 -2.74
C GLY A 202 -16.17 -5.40 -1.43
N TYR A 203 -15.64 -6.27 -0.56
CA TYR A 203 -14.69 -5.82 0.48
C TYR A 203 -13.29 -5.71 -0.11
N ASN A 204 -12.87 -4.46 -0.35
CA ASN A 204 -11.48 -4.19 -0.69
C ASN A 204 -10.68 -4.04 0.61
N ARG A 205 -9.62 -4.83 0.73
CA ARG A 205 -8.70 -4.78 1.87
C ARG A 205 -7.37 -4.23 1.38
N PRO A 206 -6.71 -3.38 2.18
CA PRO A 206 -5.43 -2.83 1.77
C PRO A 206 -4.36 -3.93 1.82
N PHE A 207 -3.36 -3.79 0.95
CA PHE A 207 -2.08 -4.46 1.14
C PHE A 207 -1.44 -3.90 2.40
N VAL A 208 -1.04 -4.76 3.32
CA VAL A 208 -0.40 -4.34 4.59
C VAL A 208 0.96 -5.01 4.68
N GLY A 209 1.99 -4.23 4.97
CA GLY A 209 3.34 -4.77 5.03
C GLY A 209 4.34 -3.86 5.73
N TYR A 210 5.54 -4.39 5.92
CA TYR A 210 6.70 -3.63 6.36
C TYR A 210 7.93 -4.04 5.56
N MET A 211 8.82 -3.09 5.28
CA MET A 211 10.05 -3.33 4.53
C MET A 211 11.13 -2.31 4.87
N GLN A 212 12.34 -2.52 4.33
CA GLN A 212 13.38 -1.50 4.40
C GLN A 212 12.93 -0.29 3.57
N TYR A 213 13.07 0.89 4.15
CA TYR A 213 12.71 2.13 3.50
C TYR A 213 13.88 2.61 2.63
N HIS A 214 13.62 2.89 1.36
CA HIS A 214 14.57 3.57 0.49
C HIS A 214 13.95 4.82 -0.15
N ASP A 215 14.76 5.87 -0.23
CA ASP A 215 14.40 7.14 -0.85
C ASP A 215 14.02 6.95 -2.33
N GLY A 216 12.79 7.30 -2.68
CA GLY A 216 12.29 7.20 -4.05
C GLY A 216 11.87 5.80 -4.50
N GLU A 217 11.59 4.89 -3.57
CA GLU A 217 11.03 3.56 -3.83
C GLU A 217 9.49 3.58 -3.77
N ASP A 218 8.82 2.89 -4.69
CA ASP A 218 7.37 2.74 -4.66
C ASP A 218 7.01 1.48 -3.88
N PHE A 219 7.09 1.55 -2.55
CA PHE A 219 6.86 0.39 -1.70
C PHE A 219 5.46 -0.23 -1.89
N CYS A 220 4.46 0.50 -2.36
CA CYS A 220 3.13 -0.09 -2.62
C CYS A 220 3.12 -1.00 -3.85
N GLU A 221 3.96 -0.73 -4.85
CA GLU A 221 4.18 -1.62 -6.00
C GLU A 221 5.23 -2.69 -5.65
N ASP A 222 6.39 -2.23 -5.21
CA ASP A 222 7.62 -3.02 -5.02
C ASP A 222 7.48 -4.09 -3.93
N SER A 223 6.67 -3.84 -2.89
CA SER A 223 6.44 -4.83 -1.82
C SER A 223 5.68 -6.09 -2.24
N THR A 224 5.21 -6.10 -3.49
CA THR A 224 4.61 -7.29 -4.14
C THR A 224 5.38 -7.75 -5.38
N LEU A 225 6.59 -7.24 -5.57
CA LEU A 225 7.58 -7.69 -6.54
C LEU A 225 8.83 -8.22 -5.80
N SER A 226 9.36 -9.36 -6.22
CA SER A 226 10.58 -9.96 -5.65
C SER A 226 11.09 -10.94 -6.67
N SER A 227 12.39 -10.91 -6.84
CA SER A 227 13.12 -11.82 -7.69
C SER A 227 13.39 -13.17 -7.03
N VAL A 228 12.92 -13.39 -5.79
CA VAL A 228 13.21 -14.58 -4.99
C VAL A 228 11.93 -15.30 -4.60
N ASP A 229 11.88 -16.61 -4.85
CA ASP A 229 10.72 -17.48 -4.62
C ASP A 229 10.75 -18.24 -3.27
N HIS A 230 11.85 -18.13 -2.54
CA HIS A 230 12.03 -18.70 -1.22
C HIS A 230 13.05 -17.91 -0.40
N CYS A 231 12.72 -17.74 0.87
CA CYS A 231 13.69 -17.66 1.94
C CYS A 231 13.59 -19.01 2.69
#